data_AF-A0AAW3SYL9-F1
#
_entry.id   AF-A0AAW3SYL9-F1
#
_cell.length_a   1.000
_cell.length_b   1.000
_cell.length_c   1.000
_cell.angle_alpha   90.00
_cell.angle_beta   90.00
_cell.angle_gamma   90.00
#
_symmetry.space_group_name_H-M   'P 1'
#
loop_
_entity.id
_entity.type
_entity.pdbx_description
1 polymer ?
#
loop_
_entity_poly.entity_id
_entity_poly.type
_entity_poly.pdbx_seq_one_letter_code
_entity_poly.pdbx_strand_id
1 'polypeptide(L)'
;MSVRSEIIDGRQASGVTYGLIYTEVLGWIDLGHAKGDDIKDIIQQMYVGENTEDGMPYYDVTYKQGMIGLRRSVTINRFIKWRIKKGRSLQERHSIALAMMLTVAKRFESMQASFPFNLVTDSGFSGEDLVSDLLGFYRVVSTPNPFYLLRPVSKEEALKRWDFYGPIGNFKNIGFRPILFPDPELMSYAQPRLGFLPSFMQTIQPYNDFESGNVGIASYDGTELTTNFFK
;
A
#
# COMPACT_ATOMS: atom_id res chain seq x y z
N MET A 1 5.27 6.02 -10.86
CA MET A 1 6.35 5.05 -11.14
C MET A 1 7.63 5.62 -10.59
N SER A 2 8.24 4.89 -9.68
CA SER A 2 9.50 5.27 -9.03
C SER A 2 10.62 5.40 -10.05
N VAL A 3 11.48 6.41 -9.85
CA VAL A 3 12.61 6.66 -10.74
C VAL A 3 13.94 6.59 -10.00
N ARG A 4 15.01 6.27 -10.72
CA ARG A 4 16.36 6.12 -10.17
C ARG A 4 16.81 7.31 -9.31
N SER A 5 16.44 8.53 -9.70
CA SER A 5 16.81 9.76 -8.99
C SER A 5 16.16 9.89 -7.60
N GLU A 6 15.08 9.17 -7.34
CA GLU A 6 14.39 9.14 -6.04
C GLU A 6 15.05 8.16 -5.07
N ILE A 7 16.04 7.38 -5.52
CA ILE A 7 16.79 6.47 -4.65
C ILE A 7 17.60 7.28 -3.64
N ILE A 8 17.36 7.03 -2.37
CA ILE A 8 18.06 7.67 -1.25
C ILE A 8 18.78 6.63 -0.38
N ASP A 9 19.55 7.11 0.60
CA ASP A 9 20.25 6.24 1.53
C ASP A 9 19.28 5.62 2.53
N GLY A 10 19.32 4.30 2.67
CA GLY A 10 18.41 3.57 3.54
C GLY A 10 18.51 3.95 5.03
N ARG A 11 19.63 4.55 5.48
CA ARG A 11 19.76 5.09 6.84
C ARG A 11 18.82 6.27 7.10
N GLN A 12 18.37 6.95 6.06
CA GLN A 12 17.47 8.10 6.14
C GLN A 12 15.99 7.69 6.16
N ALA A 13 15.68 6.40 5.95
CA ALA A 13 14.33 5.89 5.74
C ALA A 13 13.33 6.28 6.84
N SER A 14 13.77 6.35 8.10
CA SER A 14 12.89 6.68 9.23
C SER A 14 12.53 8.17 9.32
N GLY A 15 13.32 9.06 8.72
CA GLY A 15 13.20 10.51 8.88
C GLY A 15 12.64 11.26 7.67
N VAL A 16 12.37 10.57 6.56
CA VAL A 16 11.90 11.18 5.31
C VAL A 16 10.52 10.67 4.92
N THR A 17 9.77 11.48 4.17
CA THR A 17 8.38 11.19 3.79
C THR A 17 8.22 10.78 2.33
N TYR A 18 9.31 10.77 1.56
CA TYR A 18 9.33 10.40 0.15
C TYR A 18 10.70 9.81 -0.21
N GLY A 19 10.75 9.09 -1.33
CA GLY A 19 11.96 8.48 -1.86
C GLY A 19 11.83 6.96 -1.96
N LEU A 20 12.76 6.38 -2.70
CA LEU A 20 12.86 4.94 -2.91
C LEU A 20 14.07 4.41 -2.16
N ILE A 21 13.90 3.33 -1.41
CA ILE A 21 15.00 2.63 -0.74
C ILE A 21 14.96 1.14 -1.05
N TYR A 22 16.09 0.48 -0.85
CA TYR A 22 16.16 -0.97 -0.86
C TYR A 22 16.41 -1.50 0.55
N THR A 23 15.79 -2.63 0.88
CA THR A 23 15.94 -3.34 2.15
C THR A 23 16.14 -4.82 1.90
N GLU A 24 16.94 -5.49 2.73
CA GLU A 24 17.19 -6.93 2.55
C GLU A 24 15.96 -7.80 2.86
N VAL A 25 15.00 -7.27 3.62
CA VAL A 25 13.81 -8.02 4.07
C VAL A 25 12.60 -7.82 3.16
N LEU A 26 12.35 -6.60 2.68
CA LEU A 26 11.18 -6.28 1.85
C LEU A 26 11.53 -5.91 0.40
N GLY A 27 12.81 -5.84 0.05
CA GLY A 27 13.22 -5.36 -1.27
C GLY A 27 13.04 -3.85 -1.39
N TRP A 28 12.57 -3.41 -2.56
CA TRP A 28 12.28 -1.99 -2.82
C TRP A 28 11.07 -1.51 -2.01
N ILE A 29 11.18 -0.30 -1.45
CA ILE A 29 10.12 0.36 -0.68
C ILE A 29 9.98 1.80 -1.18
N ASP A 30 8.78 2.19 -1.58
CA ASP A 30 8.38 3.57 -1.77
C ASP A 30 7.97 4.17 -0.42
N LEU A 31 8.71 5.18 0.04
CA LEU A 31 8.50 5.81 1.35
C LEU A 31 7.27 6.72 1.39
N GLY A 32 6.78 7.19 0.24
CA GLY A 32 5.52 7.91 0.13
C GLY A 32 4.35 6.99 0.41
N HIS A 33 4.32 5.81 -0.22
CA HIS A 33 3.34 4.75 0.05
C HIS A 33 3.46 4.23 1.48
N ALA A 34 4.67 3.94 1.95
CA ALA A 34 4.91 3.41 3.29
C ALA A 34 4.61 4.39 4.43
N LYS A 35 4.17 5.63 4.17
CA LYS A 35 3.79 6.60 5.21
C LYS A 35 2.46 6.25 5.90
N GLY A 36 1.57 5.54 5.20
CA GLY A 36 0.28 5.07 5.71
C GLY A 36 -0.72 6.20 6.01
N ASP A 37 -0.69 7.31 5.29
CA ASP A 37 -1.64 8.42 5.53
C ASP A 37 -3.09 8.02 5.27
N ASP A 38 -3.32 7.25 4.21
CA ASP A 38 -4.59 6.60 3.88
C ASP A 38 -5.13 5.71 5.02
N ILE A 39 -4.23 4.99 5.70
CA ILE A 39 -4.60 4.18 6.86
C ILE A 39 -4.92 5.04 8.07
N LYS A 40 -4.17 6.12 8.33
CA LYS A 40 -4.51 7.09 9.40
C LYS A 40 -5.90 7.66 9.18
N ASP A 41 -6.25 7.98 7.93
CA ASP A 41 -7.57 8.49 7.57
C ASP A 41 -8.69 7.47 7.85
N ILE A 42 -8.49 6.19 7.54
CA ILE A 42 -9.46 5.13 7.90
C ILE A 42 -9.62 5.02 9.42
N ILE A 43 -8.51 4.95 10.15
CA ILE A 43 -8.54 4.80 11.61
C ILE A 43 -9.23 6.00 12.26
N GLN A 44 -9.00 7.21 11.75
CA GLN A 44 -9.67 8.42 12.20
C GLN A 44 -11.18 8.39 11.90
N GLN A 45 -11.58 7.96 10.69
CA GLN A 45 -13.00 7.79 10.35
C GLN A 45 -13.69 6.81 11.30
N MET A 46 -13.04 5.68 11.60
CA MET A 46 -13.59 4.70 12.54
C MET A 46 -13.62 5.24 13.97
N TYR A 47 -12.61 6.00 14.39
CA TYR A 47 -12.61 6.65 15.70
C TYR A 47 -13.79 7.62 15.82
N VAL A 48 -13.99 8.49 14.84
CA VAL A 48 -15.14 9.41 14.82
C VAL A 48 -16.44 8.63 14.83
N GLY A 49 -16.58 7.62 13.96
CA GLY A 49 -17.79 6.80 13.84
C GLY A 49 -18.18 6.04 15.11
N GLU A 50 -17.22 5.51 15.86
CA GLU A 50 -17.47 4.87 17.17
C GLU A 50 -17.96 5.86 18.23
N ASN A 51 -17.61 7.15 18.09
CA ASN A 51 -17.91 8.19 19.08
C ASN A 51 -19.04 9.14 18.64
N THR A 52 -19.72 8.91 17.50
CA THR A 52 -20.86 9.75 17.12
C THR A 52 -22.09 9.44 17.97
N GLU A 53 -22.76 10.49 18.45
CA GLU A 53 -24.01 10.42 19.23
C GLU A 53 -25.25 10.69 18.35
N ASP A 54 -25.28 10.11 17.15
CA ASP A 54 -26.38 10.26 16.18
C ASP A 54 -27.53 9.26 16.38
N GLY A 55 -27.45 8.41 17.42
CA GLY A 55 -28.42 7.34 17.69
C GLY A 55 -28.38 6.17 16.69
N MET A 56 -27.50 6.22 15.68
CA MET A 56 -27.40 5.19 14.66
C MET A 56 -26.53 4.02 15.16
N PRO A 57 -26.95 2.76 14.97
CA PRO A 57 -26.17 1.59 15.41
C PRO A 57 -24.95 1.29 14.51
N TYR A 58 -24.77 2.05 13.43
CA TYR A 58 -23.71 1.87 12.44
C TYR A 58 -23.14 3.22 12.02
N TYR A 59 -21.92 3.19 11.48
CA TYR A 59 -21.28 4.30 10.77
C TYR A 59 -20.66 3.81 9.47
N ASP A 60 -20.48 4.72 8.51
CA ASP A 60 -19.85 4.40 7.23
C ASP A 60 -18.39 4.86 7.24
N VAL A 61 -17.50 4.02 6.70
CA VAL A 61 -16.08 4.30 6.52
C VAL A 61 -15.74 4.18 5.05
N THR A 62 -14.99 5.15 4.54
CA THR A 62 -14.54 5.18 3.16
C THR A 62 -13.04 5.01 3.09
N TYR A 63 -12.58 3.99 2.37
CA TYR A 63 -11.17 3.86 2.01
C TYR A 63 -10.98 4.35 0.58
N LYS A 64 -10.02 5.27 0.38
CA LYS A 64 -9.66 5.81 -0.94
C LYS A 64 -8.20 5.47 -1.22
N GLN A 65 -7.93 4.90 -2.38
CA GLN A 65 -6.57 4.79 -2.91
C GLN A 65 -6.51 5.56 -4.23
N GLY A 66 -5.69 6.61 -4.26
CA GLY A 66 -5.51 7.45 -5.44
C GLY A 66 -4.40 6.90 -6.34
N MET A 67 -4.65 6.85 -7.65
CA MET A 67 -3.57 6.68 -8.64
C MET A 67 -3.28 8.04 -9.30
N ILE A 68 -2.00 8.44 -9.31
CA ILE A 68 -1.51 9.51 -10.19
C ILE A 68 -1.30 8.89 -11.57
N GLY A 69 -2.19 9.19 -12.52
CA GLY A 69 -2.08 8.71 -13.90
C GLY A 69 -0.91 9.31 -14.68
N LEU A 70 -0.62 8.74 -15.86
CA LEU A 70 0.49 9.06 -16.77
C LEU A 70 0.58 10.54 -17.22
N ARG A 71 -0.45 11.34 -16.94
CA ARG A 71 -0.42 12.80 -17.00
C ARG A 71 -0.80 13.29 -15.61
N ARG A 72 0.11 14.02 -14.94
CA ARG A 72 0.01 14.62 -13.59
C ARG A 72 -1.22 15.54 -13.34
N SER A 73 -2.27 15.43 -14.14
CA SER A 73 -3.48 16.26 -14.18
C SER A 73 -4.79 15.49 -13.95
N VAL A 74 -4.78 14.14 -13.89
CA VAL A 74 -5.98 13.32 -13.60
C VAL A 74 -5.68 12.31 -12.49
N THR A 75 -6.36 12.48 -11.36
CA THR A 75 -6.36 11.48 -10.28
C THR A 75 -7.65 10.68 -10.39
N ILE A 76 -7.52 9.37 -10.63
CA ILE A 76 -8.64 8.44 -10.50
C ILE A 76 -8.65 7.97 -9.05
N ASN A 77 -9.60 8.47 -8.27
CA ASN A 77 -9.80 8.03 -6.89
C ASN A 77 -10.83 6.91 -6.89
N ARG A 78 -10.38 5.67 -6.64
CA ARG A 78 -11.30 4.58 -6.32
C ARG A 78 -11.52 4.55 -4.83
N PHE A 79 -12.78 4.36 -4.46
CA PHE A 79 -13.14 4.19 -3.07
C PHE A 79 -14.12 3.05 -2.87
N ILE A 80 -13.97 2.40 -1.74
CA ILE A 80 -14.97 1.49 -1.17
C ILE A 80 -15.55 2.15 0.06
N LYS A 81 -16.85 1.95 0.29
CA LYS A 81 -17.51 2.39 1.51
C LYS A 81 -18.08 1.19 2.23
N TRP A 82 -17.62 0.96 3.45
CA TRP A 82 -18.12 -0.11 4.31
C TRP A 82 -18.93 0.50 5.45
N ARG A 83 -19.99 -0.20 5.84
CA ARG A 83 -20.82 0.10 6.99
C ARG A 83 -20.37 -0.78 8.14
N ILE A 84 -20.03 -0.17 9.27
CA ILE A 84 -19.51 -0.86 10.45
C ILE A 84 -20.47 -0.65 11.59
N LYS A 85 -20.84 -1.73 12.28
CA LYS A 85 -21.67 -1.69 13.49
C LYS A 85 -20.84 -1.11 14.64
N LYS A 86 -21.40 -0.15 15.39
CA LYS A 86 -20.75 0.43 16.57
C LYS A 86 -20.40 -0.64 17.62
N GLY A 87 -19.41 -0.34 18.44
CA GLY A 87 -18.88 -1.23 19.46
C GLY A 87 -17.86 -2.23 18.92
N ARG A 88 -17.05 -1.86 17.91
CA ARG A 88 -15.91 -2.68 17.48
C ARG A 88 -14.68 -2.39 18.33
N SER A 89 -13.99 -3.46 18.71
CA SER A 89 -12.70 -3.32 19.40
C SER A 89 -11.68 -2.62 18.48
N LEU A 90 -10.66 -1.98 19.05
CA LEU A 90 -9.58 -1.37 18.26
C LEU A 90 -8.90 -2.40 17.35
N GLN A 91 -8.69 -3.62 17.85
CA GLN A 91 -8.09 -4.71 17.09
C GLN A 91 -8.95 -5.10 15.88
N GLU A 92 -10.25 -5.23 16.08
CA GLU A 92 -11.18 -5.55 14.99
C GLU A 92 -11.24 -4.42 13.96
N ARG A 93 -11.22 -3.15 14.40
CA ARG A 93 -11.10 -1.98 13.51
C ARG A 93 -9.83 -2.02 12.67
N HIS A 94 -8.69 -2.42 13.24
CA HIS A 94 -7.47 -2.64 12.46
C HIS A 94 -7.62 -3.77 11.44
N SER A 95 -8.24 -4.90 11.82
CA SER A 95 -8.56 -5.99 10.89
C SER A 95 -9.48 -5.56 9.75
N ILE A 96 -10.48 -4.71 10.03
CA ILE A 96 -11.38 -4.15 9.02
C ILE A 96 -10.60 -3.23 8.09
N ALA A 97 -9.78 -2.33 8.61
CA ALA A 97 -8.95 -1.43 7.81
C ALA A 97 -8.00 -2.21 6.87
N LEU A 98 -7.38 -3.28 7.38
CA LEU A 98 -6.56 -4.17 6.56
C LEU A 98 -7.39 -4.81 5.44
N ALA A 99 -8.56 -5.35 5.75
CA ALA A 99 -9.42 -5.97 4.75
C ALA A 99 -9.86 -4.96 3.68
N MET A 100 -10.20 -3.73 4.05
CA MET A 100 -10.54 -2.64 3.11
C MET A 100 -9.38 -2.36 2.14
N MET A 101 -8.15 -2.22 2.66
CA MET A 101 -6.94 -2.02 1.86
C MET A 101 -6.72 -3.17 0.86
N LEU A 102 -6.77 -4.41 1.34
CA LEU A 102 -6.58 -5.60 0.49
C LEU A 102 -7.67 -5.73 -0.59
N THR A 103 -8.93 -5.39 -0.26
CA THR A 103 -10.05 -5.43 -1.20
C THR A 103 -9.86 -4.43 -2.34
N VAL A 104 -9.42 -3.21 -2.05
CA VAL A 104 -9.16 -2.20 -3.08
C VAL A 104 -7.97 -2.61 -3.96
N ALA A 105 -6.87 -3.08 -3.37
CA ALA A 105 -5.71 -3.56 -4.11
C ALA A 105 -6.07 -4.67 -5.11
N LYS A 106 -6.74 -5.75 -4.66
CA LYS A 106 -7.18 -6.86 -5.53
C LYS A 106 -8.12 -6.40 -6.64
N ARG A 107 -8.91 -5.35 -6.38
CA ARG A 107 -9.86 -4.84 -7.36
C ARG A 107 -9.19 -4.00 -8.45
N PHE A 108 -8.14 -3.28 -8.11
CA PHE A 108 -7.35 -2.59 -9.13
C PHE A 108 -6.79 -3.58 -10.16
N GLU A 109 -6.36 -4.76 -9.72
CA GLU A 109 -5.86 -5.82 -10.59
C GLU A 109 -6.94 -6.36 -11.53
N SER A 110 -8.13 -6.68 -11.01
CA SER A 110 -9.22 -7.25 -11.82
C SER A 110 -9.78 -6.28 -12.87
N MET A 111 -9.68 -4.97 -12.63
CA MET A 111 -10.16 -3.93 -13.54
C MET A 111 -9.14 -3.55 -14.62
N GLN A 112 -7.84 -3.64 -14.33
CA GLN A 112 -6.82 -3.49 -15.37
C GLN A 112 -6.70 -4.74 -16.26
N ALA A 113 -7.12 -5.90 -15.75
CA ALA A 113 -7.30 -7.10 -16.56
C ALA A 113 -8.50 -6.99 -17.53
N SER A 114 -9.41 -6.00 -17.36
CA SER A 114 -10.61 -5.87 -18.18
C SER A 114 -10.48 -4.83 -19.31
N PHE A 115 -11.03 -5.17 -20.47
CA PHE A 115 -11.10 -4.31 -21.64
C PHE A 115 -12.11 -3.17 -21.40
N PRO A 116 -11.84 -1.91 -21.84
CA PRO A 116 -10.72 -1.48 -22.69
C PRO A 116 -9.52 -0.88 -21.92
N PHE A 117 -9.48 -0.99 -20.59
CA PHE A 117 -8.45 -0.36 -19.76
C PHE A 117 -7.06 -0.95 -19.98
N ASN A 118 -6.98 -2.24 -20.29
CA ASN A 118 -5.74 -2.93 -20.69
C ASN A 118 -5.07 -2.40 -21.98
N LEU A 119 -5.80 -1.67 -22.84
CA LEU A 119 -5.29 -1.14 -24.11
C LEU A 119 -4.78 0.30 -24.02
N VAL A 120 -5.13 1.02 -22.95
CA VAL A 120 -4.88 2.47 -22.81
C VAL A 120 -3.86 2.77 -21.71
N THR A 121 -3.68 1.87 -20.73
CA THR A 121 -2.85 2.14 -19.54
C THR A 121 -1.87 1.02 -19.22
N ASP A 122 -0.55 1.32 -19.18
CA ASP A 122 0.53 0.44 -18.66
C ASP A 122 0.62 0.47 -17.11
N SER A 123 -0.49 0.73 -16.42
CA SER A 123 -0.50 1.26 -15.05
C SER A 123 -0.71 0.21 -13.95
N GLY A 124 -0.28 -1.04 -14.14
CA GLY A 124 -0.28 -2.04 -13.07
C GLY A 124 0.69 -1.72 -11.95
N PHE A 125 0.39 -2.19 -10.74
CA PHE A 125 1.22 -2.02 -9.54
C PHE A 125 2.69 -2.33 -9.86
N SER A 126 3.55 -1.37 -9.56
CA SER A 126 4.99 -1.55 -9.54
C SER A 126 5.37 -2.55 -8.43
N GLY A 127 6.57 -3.10 -8.51
CA GLY A 127 6.99 -4.23 -7.68
C GLY A 127 6.95 -3.96 -6.18
N GLU A 128 7.10 -2.69 -5.81
CA GLU A 128 7.16 -2.16 -4.45
C GLU A 128 5.81 -1.67 -3.91
N ASP A 129 4.82 -1.36 -4.75
CA ASP A 129 3.63 -0.58 -4.36
C ASP A 129 2.87 -1.25 -3.21
N LEU A 130 2.36 -2.47 -3.43
CA LEU A 130 1.52 -3.17 -2.46
C LEU A 130 2.25 -3.53 -1.16
N VAL A 131 3.55 -3.81 -1.26
CA VAL A 131 4.39 -4.12 -0.09
C VAL A 131 4.66 -2.85 0.72
N SER A 132 4.82 -1.71 0.04
CA SER A 132 4.98 -0.39 0.66
C SER A 132 3.68 0.05 1.35
N ASP A 133 2.52 -0.11 0.70
CA ASP A 133 1.21 0.15 1.30
C ASP A 133 1.00 -0.70 2.57
N LEU A 134 1.30 -2.01 2.49
CA LEU A 134 1.20 -2.90 3.65
C LEU A 134 2.17 -2.51 4.77
N LEU A 135 3.39 -2.08 4.44
CA LEU A 135 4.31 -1.54 5.43
C LEU A 135 3.74 -0.28 6.09
N GLY A 136 3.13 0.61 5.29
CA GLY A 136 2.42 1.80 5.77
C GLY A 136 1.32 1.47 6.76
N PHE A 137 0.50 0.45 6.45
CA PHE A 137 -0.50 -0.08 7.39
C PHE A 137 0.12 -0.45 8.73
N TYR A 138 1.14 -1.33 8.73
CA TYR A 138 1.78 -1.79 9.97
C TYR A 138 2.50 -0.69 10.73
N ARG A 139 3.02 0.34 10.04
CA ARG A 139 3.57 1.54 10.68
C ARG A 139 2.52 2.31 11.45
N VAL A 140 1.30 2.39 10.95
CA VAL A 140 0.21 3.11 11.63
C VAL A 140 -0.30 2.33 12.83
N VAL A 141 -0.48 1.02 12.71
CA VAL A 141 -1.29 0.25 13.67
C VAL A 141 -0.50 -0.54 14.71
N SER A 142 0.79 -0.86 14.48
CA SER A 142 1.56 -1.69 15.42
C SER A 142 3.04 -1.33 15.57
N THR A 143 3.75 -0.97 14.49
CA THR A 143 5.22 -0.84 14.49
C THR A 143 5.64 0.47 13.82
N PRO A 144 5.57 1.64 14.50
CA PRO A 144 5.76 2.96 13.89
C PRO A 144 7.07 3.18 13.13
N ASN A 145 8.17 2.61 13.63
CA ASN A 145 9.49 2.69 13.01
C ASN A 145 10.10 1.28 12.83
N PRO A 146 9.74 0.55 11.76
CA PRO A 146 10.17 -0.83 11.56
C PRO A 146 11.51 -0.93 10.84
N PHE A 147 12.13 0.18 10.40
CA PHE A 147 13.28 0.13 9.50
C PHE A 147 14.49 -0.61 10.08
N TYR A 148 14.66 -0.64 11.40
CA TYR A 148 15.69 -1.45 12.05
C TYR A 148 15.48 -2.97 11.84
N LEU A 149 14.25 -3.43 11.63
CA LEU A 149 13.90 -4.82 11.31
C LEU A 149 14.07 -5.15 9.82
N LEU A 150 14.02 -4.12 8.96
CA LEU A 150 13.99 -4.28 7.51
C LEU A 150 15.38 -4.40 6.88
N ARG A 151 16.43 -3.99 7.60
CA ARG A 151 17.82 -3.96 7.11
C ARG A 151 17.95 -3.14 5.82
N PRO A 152 17.69 -1.81 5.89
CA PRO A 152 17.90 -0.92 4.76
C PRO A 152 19.38 -0.86 4.38
N VAL A 153 19.66 -0.89 3.08
CA VAL A 153 21.04 -0.84 2.55
C VAL A 153 21.45 0.61 2.24
N SER A 154 22.75 0.82 1.98
CA SER A 154 23.25 2.13 1.54
C SER A 154 22.67 2.52 0.18
N LYS A 155 22.73 3.81 -0.16
CA LYS A 155 22.31 4.28 -1.50
C LYS A 155 23.09 3.60 -2.62
N GLU A 156 24.40 3.42 -2.42
CA GLU A 156 25.27 2.76 -3.39
C GLU A 156 24.84 1.31 -3.64
N GLU A 157 24.55 0.56 -2.57
CA GLU A 157 24.07 -0.83 -2.67
C GLU A 157 22.70 -0.94 -3.33
N ALA A 158 21.80 0.01 -3.08
CA ALA A 158 20.53 0.09 -3.78
C ALA A 158 20.74 0.37 -5.28
N LEU A 159 21.63 1.30 -5.62
CA LEU A 159 21.95 1.65 -7.02
C LEU A 159 22.56 0.49 -7.79
N LYS A 160 23.42 -0.34 -7.18
CA LYS A 160 23.95 -1.57 -7.82
C LYS A 160 22.83 -2.47 -8.32
N ARG A 161 21.81 -2.70 -7.47
CA ARG A 161 20.63 -3.53 -7.82
C ARG A 161 19.80 -2.86 -8.91
N TRP A 162 19.57 -1.56 -8.81
CA TRP A 162 18.84 -0.81 -9.82
C TRP A 162 19.53 -0.88 -11.19
N ASP A 163 20.83 -0.64 -11.23
CA ASP A 163 21.60 -0.56 -12.47
C ASP A 163 21.78 -1.94 -13.13
N PHE A 164 21.80 -3.01 -12.33
CA PHE A 164 21.89 -4.38 -12.83
C PHE A 164 20.54 -4.95 -13.29
N TYR A 165 19.50 -4.90 -12.44
CA TYR A 165 18.20 -5.50 -12.73
C TYR A 165 17.26 -4.58 -13.52
N GLY A 166 17.53 -3.28 -13.50
CA GLY A 166 16.69 -2.26 -14.12
C GLY A 166 15.63 -1.68 -13.18
N PRO A 167 14.81 -0.76 -13.71
CA PRO A 167 13.78 -0.06 -12.94
C PRO A 167 12.75 -0.99 -12.30
N ILE A 168 12.42 -0.73 -11.03
CA ILE A 168 11.42 -1.53 -10.29
C ILE A 168 10.04 -1.54 -10.96
N GLY A 169 9.68 -0.47 -11.69
CA GLY A 169 8.46 -0.37 -12.49
C GLY A 169 8.27 -1.48 -13.53
N ASN A 170 9.36 -2.12 -13.96
CA ASN A 170 9.33 -3.23 -14.91
C ASN A 170 8.95 -4.57 -14.24
N PHE A 171 8.95 -4.64 -12.91
CA PHE A 171 8.62 -5.84 -12.15
C PHE A 171 7.24 -5.67 -11.55
N LYS A 172 6.22 -6.28 -12.15
CA LYS A 172 4.86 -6.20 -11.62
C LYS A 172 4.70 -7.12 -10.40
N ASN A 173 4.07 -6.61 -9.34
CA ASN A 173 3.76 -7.38 -8.14
C ASN A 173 2.29 -7.20 -7.76
N ILE A 174 1.49 -8.23 -8.04
CA ILE A 174 0.06 -8.31 -7.72
C ILE A 174 -0.19 -8.94 -6.34
N GLY A 175 0.83 -8.96 -5.50
CA GLY A 175 0.79 -9.60 -4.20
C GLY A 175 1.48 -8.76 -3.14
N PHE A 176 1.20 -9.11 -1.90
CA PHE A 176 1.81 -8.48 -0.74
C PHE A 176 3.14 -9.11 -0.34
N ARG A 177 3.69 -10.00 -1.16
CA ARG A 177 5.01 -10.60 -0.92
C ARG A 177 6.09 -9.71 -1.55
N PRO A 178 7.20 -9.45 -0.84
CA PRO A 178 8.28 -8.64 -1.39
C PRO A 178 8.97 -9.34 -2.56
N ILE A 179 9.44 -8.56 -3.53
CA ILE A 179 10.40 -9.04 -4.54
C ILE A 179 11.79 -8.65 -4.06
N LEU A 180 12.63 -9.66 -3.84
CA LEU A 180 14.02 -9.49 -3.43
C LEU A 180 14.92 -9.54 -4.65
N PHE A 181 15.86 -8.59 -4.70
CA PHE A 181 16.87 -8.41 -5.72
C PHE A 181 18.23 -8.77 -5.09
N PRO A 182 18.75 -9.98 -5.37
CA PRO A 182 20.04 -10.42 -4.88
C PRO A 182 21.16 -9.42 -5.19
N ASP A 183 22.22 -9.43 -4.40
CA ASP A 183 23.38 -8.60 -4.71
C ASP A 183 24.04 -9.08 -6.02
N PRO A 184 24.11 -8.25 -7.08
CA PRO A 184 24.65 -8.69 -8.35
C PRO A 184 26.18 -8.92 -8.32
N GLU A 185 26.91 -8.32 -7.37
CA GLU A 185 28.35 -8.54 -7.23
C GLU A 185 28.66 -9.86 -6.53
N LEU A 186 27.78 -10.29 -5.62
CA LEU A 186 27.92 -11.59 -4.93
C LEU A 186 27.28 -12.74 -5.70
N MET A 187 26.21 -12.46 -6.44
CA MET A 187 25.37 -13.46 -7.12
C MET A 187 24.94 -12.97 -8.52
N SER A 188 25.91 -12.86 -9.43
CA SER A 188 25.73 -12.29 -10.78
C SER A 188 24.72 -13.00 -11.69
N TYR A 189 24.31 -14.23 -11.37
CA TYR A 189 23.29 -14.97 -12.13
C TYR A 189 21.95 -15.06 -11.42
N ALA A 190 21.84 -14.54 -10.19
CA ALA A 190 20.63 -14.70 -9.40
C ALA A 190 19.53 -13.75 -9.90
N GLN A 191 18.35 -14.33 -10.11
CA GLN A 191 17.16 -13.62 -10.56
C GLN A 191 16.37 -13.05 -9.38
N PRO A 192 15.59 -11.96 -9.59
CA PRO A 192 14.66 -11.47 -8.59
C PRO A 192 13.68 -12.58 -8.17
N ARG A 193 13.37 -12.64 -6.87
CA ARG A 193 12.55 -13.72 -6.29
C ARG A 193 11.61 -13.22 -5.22
N LEU A 194 10.50 -13.93 -5.02
CA LEU A 194 9.57 -13.61 -3.93
C LEU A 194 10.19 -13.95 -2.57
N GLY A 195 10.14 -12.98 -1.65
CA GLY A 195 10.48 -13.14 -0.24
C GLY A 195 9.27 -13.51 0.62
N PHE A 196 9.46 -13.52 1.93
CA PHE A 196 8.41 -13.74 2.91
C PHE A 196 8.17 -12.47 3.72
N LEU A 197 6.93 -12.24 4.14
CA LEU A 197 6.64 -11.13 5.03
C LEU A 197 7.29 -11.36 6.41
N PRO A 198 7.90 -10.34 7.03
CA PRO A 198 8.38 -10.45 8.39
C PRO A 198 7.21 -10.64 9.37
N SER A 199 7.48 -11.24 10.53
CA SER A 199 6.43 -11.60 11.51
C SER A 199 5.60 -10.40 11.98
N PHE A 200 6.23 -9.23 12.14
CA PHE A 200 5.51 -8.01 12.55
C PHE A 200 4.46 -7.57 11.52
N MET A 201 4.63 -7.92 10.23
CA MET A 201 3.67 -7.67 9.15
C MET A 201 2.63 -8.79 9.00
N GLN A 202 2.49 -9.64 10.01
CA GLN A 202 1.51 -10.73 10.06
C GLN A 202 0.70 -10.72 11.36
N THR A 203 0.92 -9.74 12.24
CA THR A 203 0.27 -9.68 13.56
C THR A 203 -1.20 -9.31 13.49
N ILE A 204 -1.67 -8.78 12.36
CA ILE A 204 -3.07 -8.42 12.13
C ILE A 204 -3.56 -9.20 10.93
N GLN A 205 -4.64 -9.94 11.12
CA GLN A 205 -5.30 -10.68 10.05
C GLN A 205 -6.44 -9.84 9.50
N PRO A 206 -6.69 -9.88 8.18
CA PRO A 206 -7.80 -9.15 7.59
C PRO A 206 -9.13 -9.67 8.13
N TYR A 207 -10.07 -8.77 8.35
CA TYR A 207 -11.44 -9.11 8.74
C TYR A 207 -12.08 -10.07 7.73
N ASN A 208 -12.74 -11.11 8.23
CA ASN A 208 -13.32 -12.18 7.43
C ASN A 208 -14.76 -12.57 7.83
N ASP A 209 -15.33 -11.97 8.87
CA ASP A 209 -16.68 -12.28 9.37
C ASP A 209 -17.75 -11.38 8.74
N PHE A 210 -18.03 -11.57 7.47
CA PHE A 210 -19.05 -10.77 6.77
C PHE A 210 -20.48 -11.28 6.99
N GLU A 211 -20.66 -12.42 7.65
CA GLU A 211 -21.97 -13.05 7.88
C GLU A 211 -22.65 -12.55 9.16
N SER A 212 -21.88 -12.10 10.15
CA SER A 212 -22.45 -11.60 11.43
C SER A 212 -23.22 -10.29 11.33
N GLY A 213 -23.17 -9.60 10.18
CA GLY A 213 -23.76 -8.27 10.00
C GLY A 213 -23.00 -7.15 10.74
N ASN A 214 -21.83 -7.46 11.30
CA ASN A 214 -20.96 -6.51 11.97
C ASN A 214 -20.30 -5.53 11.00
N VAL A 215 -20.02 -5.99 9.78
CA VAL A 215 -19.46 -5.22 8.68
C VAL A 215 -20.23 -5.56 7.41
N GLY A 216 -20.73 -4.53 6.74
CA GLY A 216 -21.42 -4.65 5.45
C GLY A 216 -20.81 -3.70 4.42
N ILE A 217 -21.06 -3.96 3.14
CA ILE A 217 -20.54 -3.12 2.06
C ILE A 217 -21.64 -2.16 1.65
N ALA A 218 -21.45 -0.88 1.95
CA ALA A 218 -22.43 0.18 1.70
C ALA A 218 -22.35 0.70 0.26
N SER A 219 -21.14 0.76 -0.31
CA SER A 219 -20.94 0.96 -1.74
C SER A 219 -19.69 0.22 -2.18
N TYR A 220 -19.85 -0.56 -3.23
CA TYR A 220 -18.74 -1.23 -3.89
C TYR A 220 -17.98 -0.27 -4.82
N ASP A 221 -18.61 0.77 -5.38
CA ASP A 221 -18.13 1.44 -6.61
C ASP A 221 -18.27 2.96 -6.57
N GLY A 222 -17.23 3.63 -6.09
CA GLY A 222 -17.02 5.05 -6.34
C GLY A 222 -15.83 5.29 -7.25
N THR A 223 -16.03 5.98 -8.37
CA THR A 223 -14.94 6.57 -9.17
C THR A 223 -15.08 8.08 -9.12
N GLU A 224 -14.16 8.75 -8.45
CA GLU A 224 -14.10 10.21 -8.40
C GLU A 224 -12.96 10.66 -9.33
N LEU A 225 -13.31 11.42 -10.36
CA LEU A 225 -12.36 12.04 -11.28
C LEU A 225 -12.03 13.43 -10.77
N THR A 226 -10.82 13.61 -10.26
CA THR A 226 -10.34 14.94 -9.88
C THR A 226 -9.44 15.46 -11.00
N THR A 227 -9.88 16.52 -11.68
CA THR A 227 -9.08 17.25 -12.65
C THR A 227 -8.40 18.43 -11.95
N ASN A 228 -7.08 18.36 -11.81
CA ASN A 228 -6.31 19.50 -11.35
C ASN A 228 -6.07 20.41 -12.57
N PHE A 229 -6.96 21.37 -12.80
CA PHE A 229 -6.63 22.51 -13.66
C PHE A 229 -5.61 23.37 -12.93
N PHE A 230 -4.46 23.59 -13.56
CA PHE A 230 -3.38 24.43 -13.06
C PHE A 230 -3.93 25.75 -12.49
N LYS A 231 -3.55 26.08 -11.25
CA LYS A 231 -3.31 27.46 -10.83
C LYS A 231 -1.81 27.70 -10.89
#